data_AF-A0A067DH78-F1
#
_entry.id   AF-A0A067DH78-F1
#
_cell.length_a   1.000
_cell.length_b   1.000
_cell.length_c   1.000
_cell.angle_alpha   90.00
_cell.angle_beta   90.00
_cell.angle_gamma   90.00
#
_symmetry.space_group_name_H-M   'P 1'
#
loop_
_entity.id
_entity.type
_entity.pdbx_description
1 polymer ?
#
loop_
_entity_poly.entity_id
_entity_poly.type
_entity_poly.pdbx_seq_one_letter_code
_entity_poly.pdbx_strand_id
1 'polypeptide(L)'
;MHVFTGPELKVKLARNSHYAAVRSTANGAPFRAITVRDTIGDLPAVGNGASVTTMEVGFSSPYKSEPVLWFQKKIRGDMLVLNDHISKAMSELNLIRCQKIPKQPGSDWRVLPSEKVVDLIPWCLPNTAEKHNQWKGLFGRLDWEGNFPTSVTDPHPMGMVGTCFHPNQDRIITVRECARSQGFSDSYKFVGDIQHIIGRLEMLFHLLWRLHWGEN
;
A
#
# COMPACT_ATOMS: atom_id res chain seq x y z
N MET A 1 -14.14 -14.90 -4.13
CA MET A 1 -14.64 -13.63 -3.55
C MET A 1 -14.29 -13.60 -2.08
N HIS A 2 -13.85 -12.45 -1.56
CA HIS A 2 -13.46 -12.25 -0.16
C HIS A 2 -14.41 -11.25 0.52
N VAL A 3 -14.63 -11.40 1.82
CA VAL A 3 -15.31 -10.39 2.65
C VAL A 3 -14.45 -9.13 2.74
N PHE A 4 -15.04 -7.99 3.07
CA PHE A 4 -14.33 -6.72 3.20
C PHE A 4 -14.68 -6.07 4.53
N THR A 5 -13.65 -5.68 5.29
CA THR A 5 -13.78 -5.18 6.67
C THR A 5 -14.27 -3.73 6.75
N GLY A 6 -14.18 -2.97 5.66
CA GLY A 6 -14.62 -1.57 5.62
C GLY A 6 -16.14 -1.41 5.86
N PRO A 7 -16.58 -0.38 6.61
CA PRO A 7 -17.99 -0.10 6.79
C PRO A 7 -18.67 0.22 5.44
N GLU A 8 -19.75 -0.50 5.15
CA GLU A 8 -20.79 -0.17 4.16
C GLU A 8 -20.30 0.27 2.77
N LEU A 9 -19.36 -0.45 2.18
CA LEU A 9 -19.11 -0.35 0.73
C LEU A 9 -20.38 -0.82 0.01
N LYS A 10 -21.17 0.13 -0.50
CA LYS A 10 -22.42 -0.13 -1.21
C LYS A 10 -22.24 0.19 -2.68
N VAL A 11 -22.44 -0.80 -3.53
CA VAL A 11 -22.52 -0.61 -4.98
C VAL A 11 -24.01 -0.57 -5.32
N LYS A 12 -24.50 0.62 -5.71
CA LYS A 12 -25.88 0.75 -6.21
C LYS A 12 -26.00 0.05 -7.55
N LEU A 13 -27.09 -0.67 -7.74
CA LEU A 13 -27.46 -1.33 -8.99
C LEU A 13 -28.75 -0.70 -9.54
N ALA A 14 -29.13 -1.11 -10.74
CA ALA A 14 -30.44 -0.75 -11.29
C ALA A 14 -31.60 -1.23 -10.38
N ARG A 15 -32.75 -0.55 -10.49
CA ARG A 15 -34.01 -0.92 -9.80
C ARG A 15 -33.93 -0.91 -8.27
N ASN A 16 -33.32 0.12 -7.68
CA ASN A 16 -33.27 0.30 -6.21
C ASN A 16 -32.59 -0.84 -5.43
N SER A 17 -31.80 -1.67 -6.11
CA SER A 17 -31.02 -2.74 -5.48
C SER A 17 -29.57 -2.30 -5.24
N HIS A 18 -28.86 -2.96 -4.33
CA HIS A 18 -27.45 -2.68 -4.08
C HIS A 18 -26.72 -3.94 -3.60
N TYR A 19 -25.43 -4.05 -3.92
CA TYR A 19 -24.51 -4.93 -3.21
C TYR A 19 -23.94 -4.18 -2.01
N ALA A 20 -23.76 -4.87 -0.88
CA ALA A 20 -23.09 -4.34 0.30
C ALA A 20 -21.92 -5.24 0.68
N ALA A 21 -20.81 -4.63 1.07
CA ALA A 21 -19.71 -5.34 1.71
C ALA A 21 -20.20 -5.97 3.03
N VAL A 22 -19.91 -7.25 3.19
CA VAL A 22 -20.19 -8.04 4.39
C VAL A 22 -18.91 -8.23 5.18
N ARG A 23 -19.01 -8.12 6.51
CA ARG A 23 -17.84 -8.21 7.43
C ARG A 23 -17.50 -9.64 7.84
N SER A 24 -18.36 -10.61 7.53
CA SER A 24 -18.21 -12.01 7.92
C SER A 24 -18.54 -12.93 6.77
N THR A 25 -17.90 -14.10 6.76
CA THR A 25 -18.14 -15.17 5.80
C THR A 25 -19.47 -15.90 6.05
N ALA A 26 -20.09 -15.71 7.22
CA ALA A 26 -21.30 -16.43 7.63
C ALA A 26 -22.49 -16.24 6.66
N ASN A 27 -22.69 -15.02 6.18
CA ASN A 27 -23.81 -14.65 5.28
C ASN A 27 -23.31 -13.96 4.00
N GLY A 28 -22.05 -14.21 3.64
CA GLY A 28 -21.29 -13.35 2.75
C GLY A 28 -20.41 -14.07 1.75
N ALA A 29 -19.33 -13.42 1.34
CA ALA A 29 -18.33 -14.04 0.49
C ALA A 29 -17.63 -15.23 1.21
N PRO A 30 -17.21 -16.28 0.48
CA PRO A 30 -16.73 -17.53 1.09
C PRO A 30 -15.38 -17.42 1.80
N PHE A 31 -14.59 -16.37 1.54
CA PHE A 31 -13.23 -16.23 2.07
C PHE A 31 -13.08 -14.98 2.92
N ARG A 32 -12.21 -15.03 3.95
CA ARG A 32 -11.85 -13.86 4.78
C ARG A 32 -11.20 -12.75 3.95
N ALA A 33 -11.19 -11.51 4.44
CA ALA A 33 -10.49 -10.40 3.78
C ALA A 33 -8.99 -10.70 3.60
N ILE A 34 -8.42 -10.25 2.48
CA ILE A 34 -6.96 -10.24 2.24
C ILE A 34 -6.37 -9.02 2.94
N THR A 35 -5.36 -9.24 3.78
CA THR A 35 -4.73 -8.20 4.59
C THR A 35 -3.40 -7.73 3.99
N VAL A 36 -2.84 -6.63 4.52
CA VAL A 36 -1.48 -6.20 4.17
C VAL A 36 -0.47 -7.33 4.42
N ARG A 37 -0.63 -8.08 5.51
CA ARG A 37 0.22 -9.23 5.83
C ARG A 37 0.17 -10.32 4.77
N ASP A 38 -1.03 -10.64 4.27
CA ASP A 38 -1.18 -11.60 3.16
C ASP A 38 -0.45 -11.14 1.90
N THR A 39 -0.43 -9.84 1.64
CA THR A 39 0.10 -9.26 0.40
C THR A 39 1.62 -9.12 0.40
N ILE A 40 2.22 -8.65 1.50
CA ILE A 40 3.65 -8.25 1.53
C ILE A 40 4.48 -8.89 2.65
N GLY A 41 3.89 -9.75 3.50
CA GLY A 41 4.56 -10.28 4.70
C GLY A 41 5.77 -11.19 4.46
N ASP A 42 5.91 -11.74 3.25
CA ASP A 42 7.00 -12.62 2.79
C ASP A 42 8.14 -11.87 2.08
N LEU A 43 7.97 -10.57 1.80
CA LEU A 43 9.00 -9.77 1.14
C LEU A 43 10.19 -9.50 2.09
N PRO A 44 11.43 -9.47 1.58
CA PRO A 44 12.61 -9.12 2.36
C PRO A 44 12.55 -7.66 2.81
N ALA A 45 13.36 -7.30 3.80
CA ALA A 45 13.46 -5.89 4.20
C ALA A 45 14.32 -5.11 3.20
N VAL A 46 13.92 -3.88 2.91
CA VAL A 46 14.70 -2.93 2.10
C VAL A 46 14.73 -1.55 2.75
N GLY A 47 15.75 -0.76 2.42
CA GLY A 47 15.91 0.60 2.95
C GLY A 47 15.07 1.65 2.22
N ASN A 48 15.04 2.87 2.76
CA ASN A 48 14.51 4.05 2.06
C ASN A 48 15.28 4.28 0.75
N GLY A 49 14.57 4.46 -0.36
CA GLY A 49 15.20 4.65 -1.66
C GLY A 49 15.81 3.39 -2.28
N ALA A 50 15.37 2.20 -1.85
CA ALA A 50 15.81 0.93 -2.45
C ALA A 50 15.71 0.97 -3.98
N SER A 51 16.79 0.62 -4.66
CA SER A 51 16.95 0.76 -6.11
C SER A 51 17.43 -0.52 -6.82
N VAL A 52 17.67 -1.59 -6.06
CA VAL A 52 18.02 -2.91 -6.64
C VAL A 52 16.81 -3.48 -7.37
N THR A 53 16.84 -3.45 -8.70
CA THR A 53 15.72 -3.85 -9.56
C THR A 53 15.44 -5.34 -9.54
N THR A 54 16.50 -6.14 -9.40
CA THR A 54 16.42 -7.60 -9.42
C THR A 54 17.23 -8.15 -8.27
N MET A 55 16.55 -8.83 -7.35
CA MET A 55 17.18 -9.60 -6.29
C MET A 55 17.19 -11.07 -6.70
N GLU A 56 18.38 -11.56 -7.05
CA GLU A 56 18.62 -12.96 -7.41
C GLU A 56 19.15 -13.76 -6.21
N VAL A 57 19.00 -15.08 -6.32
CA VAL A 57 19.44 -16.04 -5.31
C VAL A 57 20.98 -16.06 -5.29
N GLY A 58 21.59 -15.48 -4.25
CA GLY A 58 22.85 -16.00 -3.70
C GLY A 58 22.56 -17.29 -2.93
N PHE A 59 23.43 -17.79 -2.05
CA PHE A 59 23.15 -18.98 -1.20
C PHE A 59 21.90 -18.89 -0.28
N SER A 60 21.08 -17.84 -0.40
CA SER A 60 19.85 -17.56 0.33
C SER A 60 18.75 -17.04 -0.62
N SER A 61 17.50 -17.49 -0.41
CA SER A 61 16.31 -17.07 -1.18
C SER A 61 16.14 -15.54 -1.21
N PRO A 62 15.74 -14.92 -2.34
CA PRO A 62 15.48 -13.48 -2.42
C PRO A 62 14.20 -13.07 -1.69
N TYR A 63 13.39 -14.04 -1.25
CA TYR A 63 12.25 -13.81 -0.37
C TYR A 63 12.63 -14.11 1.08
N LYS A 64 11.97 -13.44 2.03
CA LYS A 64 12.24 -13.65 3.46
C LYS A 64 11.93 -15.07 3.89
N SER A 65 10.93 -15.69 3.28
CA SER A 65 10.51 -17.06 3.56
C SER A 65 9.83 -17.69 2.34
N GLU A 66 9.58 -18.98 2.43
CA GLU A 66 8.63 -19.64 1.53
C GLU A 66 7.22 -19.03 1.68
N PRO A 67 6.40 -19.03 0.61
CA PRO A 67 5.07 -18.45 0.67
C PRO A 67 4.18 -19.35 1.53
N VAL A 68 3.75 -18.84 2.68
CA VAL A 68 2.90 -19.59 3.62
C VAL A 68 1.43 -19.37 3.27
N LEU A 69 1.05 -18.12 3.02
CA LEU A 69 -0.33 -17.70 2.85
C LEU A 69 -0.80 -17.96 1.41
N TRP A 70 -2.08 -18.30 1.23
CA TRP A 70 -2.65 -18.62 -0.09
C TRP A 70 -2.38 -17.54 -1.13
N PHE A 71 -2.51 -16.27 -0.73
CA PHE A 71 -2.27 -15.13 -1.62
C PHE A 71 -0.82 -15.10 -2.11
N GLN A 72 0.14 -15.29 -1.20
CA GLN A 72 1.57 -15.32 -1.51
C GLN A 72 1.90 -16.45 -2.47
N LYS A 73 1.37 -17.66 -2.22
CA LYS A 73 1.55 -18.81 -3.11
C LYS A 73 1.05 -18.52 -4.51
N LYS A 74 -0.13 -17.90 -4.62
CA LYS A 74 -0.75 -17.58 -5.90
C LYS A 74 -0.01 -16.46 -6.65
N ILE A 75 0.36 -15.40 -5.97
CA ILE A 75 0.97 -14.21 -6.61
C ILE A 75 2.44 -14.43 -6.94
N ARG A 76 3.16 -15.22 -6.13
CA ARG A 76 4.56 -15.57 -6.35
C ARG A 76 4.72 -16.66 -7.42
N GLY A 77 3.85 -17.67 -7.42
CA GLY A 77 4.05 -18.87 -8.25
C GLY A 77 5.42 -19.51 -7.98
N ASP A 78 6.10 -19.94 -9.04
CA ASP A 78 7.43 -20.57 -8.96
C ASP A 78 8.58 -19.54 -9.11
N MET A 79 8.33 -18.27 -8.82
CA MET A 79 9.35 -17.23 -8.97
C MET A 79 10.50 -17.42 -7.97
N LEU A 80 11.71 -17.54 -8.54
CA LEU A 80 12.97 -17.63 -7.82
C LEU A 80 13.71 -16.28 -7.74
N VAL A 81 13.17 -15.24 -8.37
CA VAL A 81 13.78 -13.91 -8.45
C VAL A 81 12.73 -12.89 -8.05
N LEU A 82 13.11 -11.92 -7.22
CA LEU A 82 12.24 -10.82 -6.82
C LEU A 82 12.59 -9.57 -7.63
N ASN A 83 11.66 -9.14 -8.48
CA ASN A 83 11.82 -7.93 -9.29
C ASN A 83 11.07 -6.74 -8.68
N ASP A 84 11.57 -5.53 -8.95
CA ASP A 84 10.90 -4.26 -8.67
C ASP A 84 10.58 -4.02 -7.19
N HIS A 85 11.32 -4.65 -6.27
CA HIS A 85 11.24 -4.34 -4.84
C HIS A 85 12.03 -3.05 -4.51
N ILE A 86 11.68 -1.99 -5.23
CA ILE A 86 12.31 -0.67 -5.25
C ILE A 86 11.33 0.39 -4.75
N SER A 87 11.82 1.46 -4.11
CA SER A 87 10.98 2.51 -3.52
C SER A 87 11.51 3.91 -3.84
N LYS A 88 10.63 4.91 -3.85
CA LYS A 88 11.05 6.31 -3.89
C LYS A 88 11.88 6.64 -2.64
N ALA A 89 12.96 7.40 -2.82
CA ALA A 89 13.71 7.95 -1.70
C ALA A 89 12.95 9.14 -1.10
N MET A 90 12.73 9.12 0.21
CA MET A 90 12.26 10.30 0.94
C MET A 90 13.37 11.32 1.09
N SER A 91 13.00 12.61 1.13
CA SER A 91 13.88 13.65 1.65
C SER A 91 14.25 13.36 3.11
N GLU A 92 15.37 13.91 3.57
CA GLU A 92 15.85 13.73 4.94
C GLU A 92 14.77 14.09 5.98
N LEU A 93 14.10 15.23 5.79
CA LEU A 93 13.00 15.65 6.66
C LEU A 93 11.83 14.65 6.69
N ASN A 94 11.45 14.09 5.54
CA ASN A 94 10.37 13.11 5.48
C ASN A 94 10.79 11.74 6.05
N LEU A 95 12.07 11.38 5.94
CA LEU A 95 12.61 10.19 6.60
C LEU A 95 12.58 10.34 8.13
N ILE A 96 12.99 11.50 8.66
CA ILE A 96 12.89 11.81 10.09
C ILE A 96 11.43 11.73 10.55
N ARG A 97 10.50 12.34 9.80
CA ARG A 97 9.06 12.22 10.07
C ARG A 97 8.64 10.75 10.13
N CYS A 98 8.97 9.96 9.12
CA CYS A 98 8.63 8.53 9.06
C CYS A 98 9.14 7.77 10.30
N GLN A 99 10.40 7.95 10.68
CA GLN A 99 10.99 7.32 11.88
C GLN A 99 10.27 7.69 13.18
N LYS A 100 9.72 8.90 13.26
CA LYS A 100 8.97 9.39 14.42
C LYS A 100 7.52 8.90 14.45
N ILE A 101 6.97 8.39 13.34
CA ILE A 101 5.64 7.76 13.32
C ILE A 101 5.73 6.37 13.96
N PRO A 102 5.00 6.09 15.07
CA PRO A 102 4.97 4.79 15.71
C PRO A 102 4.51 3.69 14.75
N LYS A 103 5.03 2.47 14.94
CA LYS A 103 4.68 1.27 14.16
C LYS A 103 3.32 0.66 14.55
N GLN A 104 2.46 1.46 15.19
CA GLN A 104 1.13 1.04 15.63
C GLN A 104 0.09 1.39 14.56
N PRO A 105 -0.89 0.50 14.30
CA PRO A 105 -1.97 0.77 13.35
C PRO A 105 -2.65 2.12 13.58
N GLY A 106 -2.89 2.86 12.49
CA GLY A 106 -3.58 4.14 12.54
C GLY A 106 -2.72 5.33 13.00
N SER A 107 -1.42 5.14 13.26
CA SER A 107 -0.48 6.23 13.50
C SER A 107 -0.22 7.03 12.22
N ASP A 108 -0.31 8.35 12.30
CA ASP A 108 -0.12 9.29 11.21
C ASP A 108 0.46 10.62 11.72
N TRP A 109 0.54 11.65 10.87
CA TRP A 109 1.18 12.94 11.17
C TRP A 109 0.78 13.58 12.50
N ARG A 110 -0.42 13.28 13.02
CA ARG A 110 -0.96 13.86 14.27
C ARG A 110 -0.17 13.47 15.51
N VAL A 111 0.66 12.44 15.43
CA VAL A 111 1.53 11.99 16.53
C VAL A 111 2.93 12.63 16.51
N LEU A 112 3.25 13.39 15.45
CA LEU A 112 4.56 14.03 15.33
C LEU A 112 4.72 15.10 16.43
N PRO A 113 5.88 15.16 17.11
CA PRO A 113 6.10 16.15 18.15
C PRO A 113 6.26 17.55 17.56
N SER A 114 5.71 18.55 18.25
CA SER A 114 6.01 19.95 17.98
C SER A 114 7.39 20.32 18.53
N GLU A 115 8.44 20.06 17.75
CA GLU A 115 9.82 20.40 18.11
C GLU A 115 10.17 21.83 17.68
N LYS A 116 10.95 22.57 18.49
CA LYS A 116 11.32 23.97 18.21
C LYS A 116 12.46 24.13 17.20
N VAL A 117 13.24 23.07 16.94
CA VAL A 117 14.47 23.14 16.14
C VAL A 117 14.22 22.80 14.67
N VAL A 118 13.34 21.84 14.41
CA VAL A 118 12.88 21.48 13.07
C VAL A 118 11.38 21.26 13.14
N ASP A 119 10.62 21.99 12.33
CA ASP A 119 9.16 21.83 12.28
C ASP A 119 8.81 20.54 11.54
N LEU A 120 8.60 19.48 12.32
CA LEU A 120 8.23 18.17 11.81
C LEU A 120 6.79 18.12 11.31
N ILE A 121 5.93 19.04 11.76
CA ILE A 121 4.53 19.09 11.34
C ILE A 121 4.44 20.06 10.15
N PRO A 122 4.12 19.61 8.93
CA PRO A 122 3.97 20.55 7.83
C PRO A 122 2.87 21.56 8.14
N TRP A 123 3.20 22.86 8.05
CA TRP A 123 2.33 23.97 8.42
C TRP A 123 0.91 23.88 7.81
N CYS A 124 0.78 23.35 6.59
CA CYS A 124 -0.52 23.22 5.94
C CYS A 124 -1.48 22.23 6.64
N LEU A 125 -0.96 21.22 7.36
CA LEU A 125 -1.81 20.16 7.92
C LEU A 125 -2.71 20.69 9.04
N PRO A 126 -2.21 21.33 10.11
CA PRO A 126 -3.07 21.90 11.14
C PRO A 126 -4.00 23.00 10.58
N ASN A 127 -3.49 23.86 9.69
CA ASN A 127 -4.21 25.03 9.22
C ASN A 127 -5.38 24.72 8.26
N THR A 128 -5.38 23.54 7.66
CA THR A 128 -6.46 23.10 6.75
C THR A 128 -7.15 21.82 7.23
N ALA A 129 -6.79 21.32 8.41
CA ALA A 129 -7.28 20.07 8.98
C ALA A 129 -8.81 19.95 8.97
N GLU A 130 -9.52 20.98 9.45
CA GLU A 130 -10.99 20.97 9.54
C GLU A 130 -11.65 20.79 8.17
N LYS A 131 -11.08 21.39 7.13
CA LYS A 131 -11.60 21.32 5.75
C LYS A 131 -11.38 19.97 5.09
N HIS A 132 -10.45 19.17 5.62
CA HIS A 132 -9.99 17.92 5.01
C HIS A 132 -10.04 16.73 5.98
N ASN A 133 -11.03 16.70 6.87
CA ASN A 133 -11.23 15.60 7.83
C ASN A 133 -9.94 15.23 8.60
N GLN A 134 -9.28 16.26 9.12
CA GLN A 134 -8.03 16.17 9.88
C GLN A 134 -6.84 15.59 9.11
N TRP A 135 -6.89 15.56 7.77
CA TRP A 135 -5.86 14.92 6.94
C TRP A 135 -5.48 13.52 7.43
N LYS A 136 -6.50 12.78 7.88
CA LYS A 136 -6.31 11.45 8.49
C LYS A 136 -5.57 10.54 7.52
N GLY A 137 -4.49 9.93 7.99
CA GLY A 137 -3.68 9.01 7.19
C GLY A 137 -2.45 9.62 6.52
N LEU A 138 -2.28 10.95 6.46
CA LEU A 138 -1.04 11.55 5.93
C LEU A 138 0.17 11.19 6.79
N PHE A 139 1.29 10.86 6.15
CA PHE A 139 2.47 10.25 6.81
C PHE A 139 2.12 8.96 7.57
N GLY A 140 1.03 8.28 7.21
CA GLY A 140 0.54 7.11 7.90
C GLY A 140 1.28 5.83 7.51
N ARG A 141 1.28 4.87 8.44
CA ARG A 141 1.74 3.49 8.18
C ARG A 141 0.58 2.60 7.79
N LEU A 142 0.83 1.68 6.87
CA LEU A 142 -0.08 0.56 6.61
C LEU A 142 -0.24 -0.29 7.89
N ASP A 143 -1.43 -0.85 8.07
CA ASP A 143 -1.74 -1.81 9.13
C ASP A 143 -1.61 -3.24 8.58
N TRP A 144 -0.84 -4.10 9.25
CA TRP A 144 -0.68 -5.50 8.88
C TRP A 144 -2.01 -6.26 8.76
N GLU A 145 -2.98 -5.95 9.62
CA GLU A 145 -4.30 -6.60 9.63
C GLU A 145 -5.35 -5.80 8.82
N GLY A 146 -4.95 -4.63 8.31
CA GLY A 146 -5.77 -3.77 7.46
C GLY A 146 -5.70 -4.15 5.98
N ASN A 147 -6.31 -3.32 5.15
CA ASN A 147 -6.29 -3.41 3.69
C ASN A 147 -5.34 -2.38 3.08
N PHE A 148 -4.90 -2.63 1.85
CA PHE A 148 -4.17 -1.61 1.08
C PHE A 148 -5.13 -0.49 0.64
N PRO A 149 -4.78 0.78 0.86
CA PRO A 149 -5.59 1.88 0.37
C PRO A 149 -5.50 2.01 -1.16
N THR A 150 -6.56 2.56 -1.77
CA THR A 150 -6.76 2.55 -3.22
C THR A 150 -5.70 3.35 -4.02
N SER A 151 -5.14 4.43 -3.45
CA SER A 151 -4.18 5.32 -4.15
C SER A 151 -2.71 4.96 -3.94
N VAL A 152 -2.39 3.69 -3.73
CA VAL A 152 -1.02 3.21 -3.51
C VAL A 152 -0.19 3.16 -4.81
N THR A 153 -0.78 3.49 -5.96
CA THR A 153 -0.12 3.48 -7.26
C THR A 153 1.05 4.46 -7.37
N ASP A 154 0.93 5.66 -6.78
CA ASP A 154 2.03 6.60 -6.57
C ASP A 154 2.14 6.99 -5.09
N PRO A 155 2.93 6.25 -4.29
CA PRO A 155 2.95 6.43 -2.85
C PRO A 155 3.69 7.73 -2.46
N HIS A 156 2.93 8.72 -1.99
CA HIS A 156 3.43 10.00 -1.51
C HIS A 156 2.90 10.33 -0.10
N PRO A 157 3.74 10.67 0.89
CA PRO A 157 3.30 10.88 2.28
C PRO A 157 2.30 12.02 2.48
N MET A 158 2.36 13.05 1.62
CA MET A 158 1.41 14.16 1.56
C MET A 158 0.36 14.02 0.45
N GLY A 159 0.32 12.88 -0.24
CA GLY A 159 -0.70 12.62 -1.27
C GLY A 159 -2.08 12.43 -0.65
N MET A 160 -3.14 12.41 -1.46
CA MET A 160 -4.53 12.38 -1.00
C MET A 160 -4.84 11.30 0.07
N VAL A 161 -4.21 10.14 -0.03
CA VAL A 161 -4.31 9.06 0.97
C VAL A 161 -3.23 9.16 2.05
N GLY A 162 -1.99 9.41 1.64
CA GLY A 162 -0.81 9.60 2.50
C GLY A 162 -0.40 8.44 3.43
N THR A 163 -1.22 7.39 3.55
CA THR A 163 -0.89 6.14 4.25
C THR A 163 -0.09 5.24 3.34
N CYS A 164 1.20 5.55 3.23
CA CYS A 164 2.10 4.90 2.27
C CYS A 164 3.41 4.40 2.90
N PHE A 165 3.55 4.47 4.22
CA PHE A 165 4.70 3.89 4.90
C PHE A 165 4.52 2.41 5.16
N HIS A 166 5.61 1.64 5.02
CA HIS A 166 5.62 0.24 5.38
C HIS A 166 5.27 0.07 6.88
N PRO A 167 4.52 -0.98 7.27
CA PRO A 167 4.07 -1.14 8.66
C PRO A 167 5.20 -1.09 9.70
N ASN A 168 6.35 -1.71 9.38
CA ASN A 168 7.46 -1.87 10.32
C ASN A 168 8.80 -1.25 9.88
N GLN A 169 8.90 -0.76 8.64
CA GLN A 169 10.16 -0.27 8.05
C GLN A 169 10.04 1.23 7.81
N ASP A 170 11.13 1.98 7.97
CA ASP A 170 11.13 3.45 7.86
C ASP A 170 11.32 3.87 6.39
N ARG A 171 10.36 3.47 5.56
CA ARG A 171 10.35 3.73 4.12
C ARG A 171 8.93 3.82 3.57
N ILE A 172 8.83 4.42 2.40
CA ILE A 172 7.65 4.30 1.54
C ILE A 172 7.56 2.85 1.03
N ILE A 173 6.33 2.40 0.79
CA ILE A 173 6.07 1.12 0.14
C ILE A 173 6.71 1.03 -1.26
N THR A 174 7.13 -0.18 -1.65
CA THR A 174 7.84 -0.42 -2.90
C THR A 174 6.90 -0.60 -4.07
N VAL A 175 7.42 -0.45 -5.30
CA VAL A 175 6.72 -0.78 -6.54
C VAL A 175 6.14 -2.20 -6.50
N ARG A 176 6.92 -3.21 -6.08
CA ARG A 176 6.42 -4.59 -5.93
C ARG A 176 5.29 -4.74 -4.92
N GLU A 177 5.31 -4.01 -3.80
CA GLU A 177 4.24 -4.01 -2.80
C GLU A 177 2.94 -3.43 -3.41
N CYS A 178 3.05 -2.33 -4.17
CA CYS A 178 1.93 -1.72 -4.90
C CYS A 178 1.40 -2.63 -6.03
N ALA A 179 2.28 -3.33 -6.73
CA ALA A 179 1.91 -4.29 -7.78
C ALA A 179 1.11 -5.45 -7.18
N ARG A 180 1.58 -6.00 -6.06
CA ARG A 180 0.88 -7.08 -5.35
C ARG A 180 -0.47 -6.63 -4.82
N SER A 181 -0.61 -5.41 -4.29
CA SER A 181 -1.92 -4.91 -3.83
C SER A 181 -2.95 -4.78 -4.95
N GLN A 182 -2.51 -4.65 -6.20
CA GLN A 182 -3.35 -4.63 -7.39
C GLN A 182 -3.54 -6.03 -8.01
N GLY A 183 -2.91 -7.07 -7.45
CA GLY A 183 -3.01 -8.45 -7.92
C GLY A 183 -2.09 -8.83 -9.07
N PHE A 184 -1.09 -8.00 -9.41
CA PHE A 184 -0.06 -8.40 -10.38
C PHE A 184 0.80 -9.53 -9.83
N SER A 185 0.96 -10.59 -10.64
CA SER A 185 1.91 -11.68 -10.36
C SER A 185 3.34 -11.14 -10.19
N ASP A 186 4.15 -11.80 -9.35
CA ASP A 186 5.57 -11.53 -9.21
C ASP A 186 6.34 -11.78 -10.53
N SER A 187 5.79 -12.61 -11.42
CA SER A 187 6.32 -12.83 -12.77
C SER A 187 6.06 -11.68 -13.75
N TYR A 188 5.17 -10.74 -13.41
CA TYR A 188 4.91 -9.58 -14.25
C TYR A 188 6.10 -8.62 -14.23
N LYS A 189 6.60 -8.28 -15.42
CA LYS A 189 7.77 -7.42 -15.62
C LYS A 189 7.32 -6.01 -15.99
N PHE A 190 7.71 -5.05 -15.17
CA PHE A 190 7.58 -3.65 -15.51
C PHE A 190 8.79 -3.19 -16.34
N VAL A 191 8.58 -2.23 -17.23
CA VAL A 191 9.62 -1.71 -18.13
C VAL A 191 9.68 -0.19 -18.02
N GLY A 192 10.89 0.33 -17.81
CA GLY A 192 11.18 1.75 -17.63
C GLY A 192 11.94 2.02 -16.33
N ASP A 193 12.26 3.29 -16.06
CA ASP A 193 12.75 3.69 -14.75
C ASP A 193 11.63 3.66 -13.69
N ILE A 194 11.99 3.90 -12.42
CA ILE A 194 11.03 3.85 -11.31
C ILE A 194 9.83 4.80 -11.50
N GLN A 195 10.03 5.99 -12.09
CA GLN A 195 8.93 6.94 -12.32
C GLN A 195 7.99 6.43 -13.41
N HIS A 196 8.54 5.87 -14.49
CA HIS A 196 7.77 5.24 -15.54
C HIS A 196 6.98 4.03 -15.03
N ILE A 197 7.58 3.20 -14.18
CA ILE A 197 6.90 2.03 -13.61
C ILE A 197 5.75 2.46 -12.69
N ILE A 198 5.99 3.45 -11.83
CA ILE A 198 4.96 4.01 -10.94
C ILE A 198 3.81 4.61 -11.76
N GLY A 199 4.11 5.41 -12.78
CA GLY A 199 3.09 5.97 -13.67
C GLY A 199 2.29 4.89 -14.42
N ARG A 200 2.92 3.78 -14.84
CA ARG A 200 2.21 2.65 -15.46
C ARG A 200 1.29 1.93 -14.49
N LEU A 201 1.72 1.72 -13.24
CA LEU A 201 0.86 1.14 -12.20
C LEU A 201 -0.37 2.00 -11.97
N GLU A 202 -0.22 3.33 -11.96
CA GLU A 202 -1.33 4.28 -11.85
C GLU A 202 -2.26 4.25 -13.06
N MET A 203 -1.72 4.26 -14.28
CA MET A 203 -2.53 4.17 -15.50
C MET A 203 -3.32 2.87 -15.59
N LEU A 204 -2.72 1.73 -15.23
CA LEU A 204 -3.40 0.43 -15.25
C LEU A 204 -4.54 0.39 -14.24
N PHE A 205 -4.36 1.00 -13.07
CA PHE A 205 -5.46 1.19 -12.12
C PHE A 205 -6.61 2.00 -12.74
N HIS A 206 -6.33 3.15 -13.36
CA HIS A 206 -7.36 3.97 -13.99
C HIS A 206 -8.06 3.28 -15.17
N LEU A 207 -7.32 2.53 -15.98
CA LEU A 207 -7.87 1.76 -17.09
C LEU A 207 -8.76 0.63 -16.60
N LEU A 208 -8.30 -0.16 -15.62
CA LEU A 208 -9.10 -1.24 -15.03
C LEU A 208 -10.34 -0.69 -14.31
N TRP A 209 -10.19 0.43 -13.60
CA TRP A 209 -11.31 1.14 -12.99
C TRP A 209 -12.33 1.60 -14.04
N ARG A 210 -11.89 2.26 -15.12
CA ARG A 210 -12.78 2.69 -16.20
C ARG A 210 -13.47 1.52 -16.88
N LEU A 211 -12.74 0.44 -17.16
CA LEU A 211 -13.30 -0.74 -17.85
C LEU A 211 -14.31 -1.52 -17.00
N HIS A 212 -14.15 -1.53 -15.67
CA HIS A 212 -15.02 -2.32 -14.78
C HIS A 212 -16.09 -1.48 -14.06
N TRP A 213 -15.87 -0.18 -13.89
CA TRP A 213 -16.66 0.68 -13.01
C TRP A 213 -16.90 2.10 -13.57
N GLY A 214 -16.39 2.41 -14.75
CA GLY A 214 -16.71 3.66 -15.43
C GLY A 214 -18.09 3.56 -16.07
N GLU A 215 -19.03 4.36 -15.59
CA GLU A 215 -20.23 4.69 -16.37
C GLU A 215 -19.78 5.44 -17.63
N ASN A 216 -20.25 4.99 -18.80
CA ASN A 216 -20.19 5.77 -20.05
C ASN A 216 -21.19 6.94 -19.98
#